data_AF-A0AAV2YC41-F1
#
_entry.id   AF-A0AAV2YC41-F1
#
_cell.length_a   1.000
_cell.length_b   1.000
_cell.length_c   1.000
_cell.angle_alpha   90.00
_cell.angle_beta   90.00
_cell.angle_gamma   90.00
#
_symmetry.space_group_name_H-M   'P 1'
#
loop_
_entity.id
_entity.type
_entity.pdbx_description
1 polymer ?
#
loop_
_entity_poly.entity_id
_entity_poly.type
_entity_poly.pdbx_seq_one_letter_code
_entity_poly.pdbx_strand_id
1 'polypeptide(L)'
;MDCTVPMGITSENVASQFGVTRAQQDTLAAASHAKAAEAQAKGWFDAEITPVPTIVKDKEGNEKEVTIAKDDGVRAGTTPEKLAKLRAAFKEGGTTTAGNSSQVSDGAAAVLLIHWDAPVLARRGLCSMSSSVATCVTAWCRCALALAWVLLPCMNMSCDKLTRWYHHFGSIFCASVEYIRWKHNASWTSSFFKIAWKLWHCL
;
A
#
# COMPACT_ATOMS: atom_id res chain seq x y z
N MET A 1 21.62 13.92 13.54
CA MET A 1 20.48 13.72 12.63
C MET A 1 19.23 14.20 13.34
N ASP A 2 18.62 15.28 12.88
CA ASP A 2 17.35 15.74 13.45
C ASP A 2 16.18 15.16 12.63
N CYS A 3 15.44 14.23 13.22
CA CYS A 3 14.29 13.51 12.65
C CYS A 3 12.94 14.15 13.03
N THR A 4 12.95 15.40 13.47
CA THR A 4 11.77 16.14 13.98
C THR A 4 10.80 16.65 12.92
N VAL A 5 11.15 16.58 11.64
CA VAL A 5 10.29 17.07 10.55
C VAL A 5 9.06 16.17 10.40
N PRO A 6 7.82 16.70 10.48
CA PRO A 6 6.63 15.90 10.25
C PRO A 6 6.61 15.30 8.85
N MET A 7 6.17 14.04 8.73
CA MET A 7 6.12 13.34 7.44
C MET A 7 5.23 14.05 6.41
N GLY A 8 4.20 14.79 6.84
CA GLY A 8 3.39 15.60 5.92
C GLY A 8 4.17 16.76 5.28
N ILE A 9 5.14 17.34 5.98
CA ILE A 9 6.01 18.39 5.43
C ILE A 9 7.02 17.80 4.44
N THR A 10 7.50 16.58 4.68
CA THR A 10 8.38 15.91 3.71
C THR A 10 7.65 15.59 2.41
N SER A 11 6.35 15.25 2.46
CA SER A 11 5.49 15.13 1.28
C SER A 11 5.40 16.42 0.48
N GLU A 12 5.13 17.55 1.14
CA GLU A 12 5.08 18.85 0.45
C GLU A 12 6.42 19.23 -0.18
N ASN A 13 7.53 18.88 0.48
CA ASN A 13 8.87 19.09 -0.08
C ASN A 13 9.09 18.27 -1.35
N VAL A 14 8.69 16.99 -1.35
CA VAL A 14 8.76 16.12 -2.54
C VAL A 14 7.86 16.66 -3.66
N ALA A 15 6.63 17.05 -3.34
CA ALA A 15 5.70 17.61 -4.32
C ALA A 15 6.26 18.88 -4.97
N SER A 16 6.81 19.79 -4.17
CA SER A 16 7.43 21.04 -4.64
C SER A 16 8.71 20.80 -5.45
N GLN A 17 9.62 19.95 -4.96
CA GLN A 17 10.92 19.71 -5.60
C GLN A 17 10.79 18.99 -6.95
N PHE A 18 9.84 18.08 -7.08
CA PHE A 18 9.68 17.24 -8.28
C PHE A 18 8.44 17.61 -9.12
N GLY A 19 7.76 18.70 -8.78
CA GLY A 19 6.62 19.21 -9.55
C GLY A 19 5.40 18.28 -9.57
N VAL A 20 5.17 17.50 -8.49
CA VAL A 20 4.01 16.61 -8.41
C VAL A 20 2.76 17.42 -8.11
N THR A 21 1.92 17.57 -9.12
CA THR A 21 0.72 18.42 -9.04
C THR A 21 -0.35 17.83 -8.13
N ARG A 22 -1.22 18.70 -7.59
CA ARG A 22 -2.38 18.28 -6.80
C ARG A 22 -3.30 17.33 -7.57
N ALA A 23 -3.53 17.59 -8.86
CA ALA A 23 -4.36 16.75 -9.71
C ALA A 23 -3.81 15.33 -9.85
N GLN A 24 -2.48 15.17 -9.98
CA GLN A 24 -1.84 13.85 -10.02
C GLN A 24 -2.02 13.09 -8.70
N GLN A 25 -1.83 13.78 -7.56
CA GLN A 25 -2.01 13.18 -6.24
C GLN A 25 -3.45 12.70 -6.01
N ASP A 26 -4.44 13.53 -6.35
CA ASP A 26 -5.85 13.20 -6.16
C ASP A 26 -6.31 12.11 -7.14
N THR A 27 -5.76 12.09 -8.36
CA THR A 27 -6.03 11.00 -9.33
C THR A 27 -5.52 9.66 -8.82
N LEU A 28 -4.31 9.64 -8.25
CA LEU A 28 -3.75 8.43 -7.64
C LEU A 28 -4.63 7.93 -6.47
N ALA A 29 -5.03 8.83 -5.58
CA ALA A 29 -5.88 8.49 -4.44
C ALA A 29 -7.25 7.94 -4.85
N ALA A 30 -7.90 8.57 -5.83
CA ALA A 30 -9.16 8.07 -6.38
C ALA A 30 -8.99 6.68 -7.02
N ALA A 31 -7.92 6.47 -7.79
CA ALA A 31 -7.62 5.18 -8.37
C ALA A 31 -7.33 4.10 -7.32
N SER A 32 -6.69 4.47 -6.20
CA SER A 32 -6.43 3.57 -5.07
C SER A 32 -7.73 3.08 -4.44
N HIS A 33 -8.65 4.00 -4.10
CA HIS A 33 -9.95 3.65 -3.55
C HIS A 33 -10.82 2.84 -4.52
N ALA A 34 -10.79 3.16 -5.82
CA ALA A 34 -11.52 2.40 -6.84
C ALA A 34 -11.03 0.94 -6.91
N LYS A 35 -9.70 0.72 -6.92
CA LYS A 35 -9.11 -0.62 -6.93
C LYS A 35 -9.42 -1.40 -5.65
N ALA A 36 -9.30 -0.76 -4.50
CA ALA A 36 -9.61 -1.40 -3.21
C ALA A 36 -11.09 -1.80 -3.13
N ALA A 37 -12.00 -0.93 -3.58
CA ALA A 37 -13.43 -1.24 -3.64
C ALA A 37 -13.73 -2.41 -4.59
N GLU A 38 -13.08 -2.47 -5.74
CA GLU A 38 -13.21 -3.59 -6.69
C GLU A 38 -12.69 -4.90 -6.09
N ALA A 39 -11.52 -4.88 -5.44
CA ALA A 39 -10.93 -6.06 -4.79
C ALA A 39 -11.81 -6.60 -3.66
N GLN A 40 -12.36 -5.70 -2.83
CA GLN A 40 -13.27 -6.05 -1.74
C GLN A 40 -14.61 -6.56 -2.27
N ALA A 41 -15.13 -6.01 -3.38
CA ALA A 41 -16.35 -6.51 -4.02
C ALA A 41 -16.16 -7.91 -4.64
N LYS A 42 -14.95 -8.23 -5.10
CA LYS A 42 -14.59 -9.54 -5.67
C LYS A 42 -14.17 -10.58 -4.63
N GLY A 43 -14.16 -10.24 -3.34
CA GLY A 43 -13.74 -11.15 -2.26
C GLY A 43 -12.25 -11.50 -2.29
N TRP A 44 -11.41 -10.67 -2.91
CA TRP A 44 -9.98 -10.97 -3.03
C TRP A 44 -9.25 -10.90 -1.69
N PHE A 45 -9.78 -10.15 -0.72
CA PHE A 45 -9.22 -10.04 0.62
C PHE A 45 -9.72 -11.13 1.58
N ASP A 46 -10.71 -11.93 1.19
CA ASP A 46 -11.35 -12.92 2.08
C ASP A 46 -10.38 -14.02 2.52
N ALA A 47 -9.33 -14.29 1.72
CA ALA A 47 -8.31 -15.27 2.03
C ALA A 47 -7.20 -14.75 2.97
N GLU A 48 -6.98 -13.42 3.02
CA GLU A 48 -5.92 -12.80 3.82
C GLU A 48 -6.44 -12.14 5.12
N ILE A 49 -7.71 -11.74 5.16
CA ILE A 49 -8.34 -11.16 6.35
C ILE A 49 -8.86 -12.26 7.28
N THR A 50 -8.36 -12.29 8.51
CA THR A 50 -8.95 -13.10 9.58
C THR A 50 -10.05 -12.31 10.28
N PRO A 51 -11.31 -12.80 10.34
CA PRO A 51 -12.38 -12.10 11.06
C PRO A 51 -12.07 -11.94 12.54
N VAL A 52 -12.19 -10.72 13.05
CA VAL A 52 -11.94 -10.39 14.46
C VAL A 52 -13.25 -10.03 15.16
N PRO A 53 -13.77 -10.85 16.09
CA PRO A 53 -14.89 -10.47 16.94
C PRO A 53 -14.43 -9.41 17.95
N THR A 54 -15.16 -8.31 18.08
CA THR A 54 -14.85 -7.20 18.97
C THR A 54 -16.12 -6.49 19.43
N ILE A 55 -15.97 -5.59 20.40
CA ILE A 55 -17.04 -4.74 20.92
C ILE A 55 -16.79 -3.33 20.44
N VAL A 56 -17.77 -2.75 19.74
CA VAL A 56 -17.75 -1.35 19.31
C VAL A 56 -18.78 -0.56 20.10
N LYS A 57 -18.40 0.64 20.53
CA LYS A 57 -19.30 1.59 21.18
C LYS A 57 -19.95 2.48 20.13
N ASP A 58 -21.27 2.60 20.18
CA ASP A 58 -21.98 3.61 19.41
C ASP A 58 -21.74 5.02 19.99
N LYS A 59 -22.33 6.05 19.38
CA LYS A 59 -22.17 7.44 19.82
C LYS A 59 -22.87 7.71 21.15
N GLU A 60 -23.86 6.90 21.47
CA GLU A 60 -24.69 6.93 22.67
C GLU A 60 -24.06 6.15 23.84
N GLY A 61 -22.95 5.43 23.60
CA GLY A 61 -22.18 4.68 24.59
C GLY A 61 -22.61 3.22 24.76
N ASN A 62 -23.54 2.72 23.96
CA ASN A 62 -23.96 1.32 24.01
C ASN A 62 -22.92 0.44 23.34
N GLU A 63 -22.64 -0.70 23.97
CA GLU A 63 -21.71 -1.70 23.46
C GLU A 63 -22.43 -2.68 22.53
N LYS A 64 -21.87 -2.87 21.34
CA LYS A 64 -22.36 -3.84 20.37
C LYS A 64 -21.25 -4.78 19.95
N GLU A 65 -21.51 -6.08 20.07
CA GLU A 65 -20.65 -7.11 19.49
C GLU A 65 -20.74 -7.06 17.96
N VAL A 66 -19.58 -6.95 17.31
CA VAL A 66 -19.43 -6.94 15.86
C VAL A 66 -18.25 -7.82 15.48
N THR A 67 -18.34 -8.45 14.31
CA THR A 67 -17.18 -9.14 13.71
C THR A 67 -16.65 -8.27 12.57
N ILE A 68 -15.40 -7.82 12.71
CA ILE A 68 -14.71 -7.06 11.67
C ILE A 68 -14.07 -8.05 10.71
N ALA A 69 -14.55 -8.10 9.47
CA ALA A 69 -14.07 -9.02 8.44
C ALA A 69 -13.71 -8.31 7.12
N LYS A 70 -13.77 -6.98 7.09
CA LYS A 70 -13.49 -6.16 5.90
C LYS A 70 -12.84 -4.85 6.30
N ASP A 71 -12.03 -4.29 5.41
CA ASP A 71 -11.47 -2.95 5.57
C ASP A 71 -12.57 -1.88 5.55
N ASP A 72 -12.56 -0.98 6.53
CA ASP A 72 -13.52 0.10 6.70
C ASP A 72 -13.07 1.43 6.05
N GLY A 73 -11.76 1.55 5.77
CA GLY A 73 -11.14 2.72 5.17
C GLY A 73 -11.45 2.92 3.69
N VAL A 74 -12.03 1.92 3.02
CA VAL A 74 -12.31 1.96 1.58
C VAL A 74 -13.54 2.82 1.29
N ARG A 75 -13.30 3.98 0.66
CA ARG A 75 -14.35 4.94 0.27
C ARG A 75 -14.75 4.75 -1.19
N ALA A 76 -15.75 3.91 -1.44
CA ALA A 76 -16.34 3.74 -2.77
C ALA A 76 -16.90 5.07 -3.30
N GLY A 77 -16.62 5.39 -4.57
CA GLY A 77 -17.07 6.64 -5.20
C GLY A 77 -16.25 7.88 -4.84
N THR A 78 -15.02 7.69 -4.36
CA THR A 78 -14.00 8.74 -4.28
C THR A 78 -13.62 9.16 -5.70
N THR A 79 -13.70 10.46 -5.99
CA THR A 79 -13.36 11.01 -7.31
C THR A 79 -12.35 12.16 -7.16
N PRO A 80 -11.53 12.45 -8.18
CA PRO A 80 -10.59 13.56 -8.14
C PRO A 80 -11.27 14.89 -7.81
N GLU A 81 -12.50 15.11 -8.29
CA GLU A 81 -13.26 16.34 -8.05
C GLU A 81 -13.72 16.48 -6.59
N LYS A 82 -14.03 15.35 -5.92
CA LYS A 82 -14.34 15.34 -4.49
C LYS A 82 -13.08 15.58 -3.66
N LEU A 83 -11.96 14.98 -4.06
CA LEU A 83 -10.68 15.14 -3.39
C LEU A 83 -10.13 16.56 -3.54
N ALA A 84 -10.34 17.21 -4.68
CA ALA A 84 -9.92 18.59 -4.94
C ALA A 84 -10.53 19.60 -3.96
N LYS A 85 -11.70 19.30 -3.38
CA LYS A 85 -12.38 20.14 -2.39
C LYS A 85 -11.74 20.09 -1.01
N LEU A 86 -10.85 19.13 -0.76
CA LEU A 86 -10.20 19.00 0.55
C LEU A 86 -9.11 20.06 0.73
N ARG A 87 -9.09 20.65 1.93
CA ARG A 87 -8.05 21.60 2.35
C ARG A 87 -6.71 20.90 2.56
N ALA A 88 -5.64 21.64 2.34
CA ALA A 88 -4.29 21.20 2.66
C ALA A 88 -4.15 20.90 4.16
N ALA A 89 -3.49 19.80 4.50
CA ALA A 89 -3.41 19.31 5.88
C ALA A 89 -2.20 19.87 6.67
N PHE A 90 -1.10 20.21 5.99
CA PHE A 90 0.18 20.50 6.66
C PHE A 90 0.72 21.91 6.41
N LYS A 91 0.46 22.50 5.24
CA LYS A 91 0.95 23.82 4.86
C LYS A 91 -0.15 24.60 4.17
N GLU A 92 -0.23 25.90 4.43
CA GLU A 92 -1.10 26.79 3.67
C GLU A 92 -0.66 26.84 2.19
N GLY A 93 -1.60 26.62 1.28
CA GLY A 93 -1.31 26.45 -0.15
C GLY A 93 -0.62 25.12 -0.51
N GLY A 94 -0.53 24.18 0.43
CA GLY A 94 0.00 22.83 0.21
C GLY A 94 -0.89 21.97 -0.70
N THR A 95 -0.31 20.87 -1.18
CA THR A 95 -0.98 19.91 -2.07
C THR A 95 -1.41 18.63 -1.34
N THR A 96 -0.83 18.37 -0.17
CA THR A 96 -1.10 17.19 0.63
C THR A 96 -2.38 17.39 1.46
N THR A 97 -3.32 16.46 1.34
CA THR A 97 -4.63 16.48 2.00
C THR A 97 -4.93 15.14 2.64
N ALA A 98 -5.92 15.11 3.53
CA ALA A 98 -6.38 13.86 4.15
C ALA A 98 -6.86 12.80 3.16
N GLY A 99 -7.28 13.21 1.95
CA GLY A 99 -7.76 12.29 0.92
C GLY A 99 -6.67 11.76 0.00
N ASN A 100 -5.50 12.39 -0.03
CA ASN A 100 -4.32 11.93 -0.79
C ASN A 100 -3.15 11.52 0.13
N SER A 101 -3.45 11.32 1.41
CA SER A 101 -2.57 10.72 2.41
C SER A 101 -3.11 9.38 2.90
N SER A 102 -2.26 8.56 3.51
CA SER A 102 -2.71 7.33 4.16
C SER A 102 -3.62 7.67 5.34
N GLN A 103 -4.64 6.85 5.55
CA GLN A 103 -5.41 6.88 6.77
C GLN A 103 -4.56 6.35 7.93
N VAL A 104 -4.83 6.85 9.13
CA VAL A 104 -4.34 6.22 10.36
C VAL A 104 -5.27 5.06 10.62
N SER A 105 -4.72 3.85 10.66
CA SER A 105 -5.49 2.61 10.72
C SER A 105 -4.93 1.72 11.83
N ASP A 106 -5.84 1.07 12.55
CA ASP A 106 -5.51 0.07 13.56
C ASP A 106 -5.60 -1.33 12.94
N GLY A 107 -4.51 -2.10 13.02
CA GLY A 107 -4.45 -3.43 12.44
C GLY A 107 -3.20 -4.20 12.84
N ALA A 108 -3.22 -5.52 12.62
CA ALA A 108 -2.10 -6.41 12.87
C ALA A 108 -1.92 -7.38 11.70
N ALA A 109 -0.67 -7.74 11.43
CA ALA A 109 -0.31 -8.74 10.42
C ALA A 109 0.73 -9.70 10.99
N ALA A 110 0.66 -10.98 10.61
CA ALA A 110 1.62 -12.00 10.99
C ALA A 110 2.04 -12.79 9.75
N VAL A 111 3.34 -13.06 9.63
CA VAL A 111 3.91 -13.88 8.54
C VAL A 111 4.74 -14.99 9.18
N LEU A 112 4.42 -16.23 8.84
CA LEU A 112 5.22 -17.39 9.27
C LEU A 112 6.31 -17.67 8.23
N LEU A 113 7.56 -17.55 8.65
CA LEU A 113 8.72 -17.89 7.84
C LEU A 113 9.28 -19.23 8.29
N ILE A 114 9.54 -20.09 7.32
CA ILE A 114 10.13 -21.42 7.54
C ILE A 114 11.22 -21.60 6.48
N HIS A 115 12.33 -22.23 6.86
CA HIS A 115 13.36 -22.59 5.91
C HIS A 115 12.82 -23.63 4.91
N TRP A 116 13.17 -23.50 3.63
CA TRP A 116 12.52 -24.24 2.54
C TRP A 116 12.69 -25.76 2.64
N ASP A 117 13.78 -26.23 3.27
CA ASP A 117 14.08 -27.66 3.47
C ASP A 117 13.61 -28.21 4.83
N ALA A 118 12.91 -27.41 5.63
CA ALA A 118 12.61 -27.77 7.00
C ALA A 118 11.74 -29.04 7.06
N PRO A 119 12.15 -30.11 7.78
CA PRO A 119 11.41 -31.37 7.83
C PRO A 119 9.99 -31.27 8.40
N VAL A 120 9.68 -30.16 9.08
CA VAL A 120 8.34 -29.88 9.59
C VAL A 120 7.32 -29.62 8.47
N LEU A 121 7.75 -29.12 7.31
CA LEU A 121 6.88 -28.87 6.16
C LEU A 121 6.30 -30.18 5.62
N ALA A 122 7.16 -31.17 5.37
CA ALA A 122 6.75 -32.50 4.94
C ALA A 122 5.87 -33.20 5.98
N ARG A 123 6.24 -33.10 7.27
CA ARG A 123 5.48 -33.73 8.36
C ARG A 123 4.08 -33.14 8.55
N ARG A 124 3.90 -31.84 8.28
CA ARG A 124 2.60 -31.15 8.41
C ARG A 124 1.84 -31.00 7.09
N GLY A 125 2.39 -31.50 5.98
CA GLY A 125 1.79 -31.36 4.65
C GLY A 125 1.61 -29.90 4.22
N LEU A 126 2.49 -29.00 4.66
CA LEU A 126 2.38 -27.57 4.36
C LEU A 126 3.08 -27.25 3.04
N CYS A 127 2.37 -26.63 2.11
CA CYS A 127 2.94 -26.08 0.88
C CYS A 127 3.47 -24.65 1.11
N SER A 128 4.59 -24.31 0.48
CA SER A 128 5.11 -22.94 0.49
C SER A 128 4.22 -22.03 -0.38
N MET A 129 3.81 -20.88 0.17
CA MET A 129 3.04 -19.88 -0.59
C MET A 129 3.95 -18.98 -1.45
N SER A 130 5.13 -18.65 -0.94
CA SER A 130 6.11 -17.80 -1.62
C SER A 130 7.50 -17.99 -1.01
N SER A 131 8.54 -17.74 -1.80
CA SER A 131 9.93 -17.71 -1.33
C SER A 131 10.44 -16.28 -1.29
N SER A 132 10.99 -15.86 -0.14
CA SER A 132 11.75 -14.61 -0.08
C SER A 132 13.11 -14.80 -0.74
N VAL A 133 13.44 -13.94 -1.71
CA VAL A 133 14.68 -14.07 -2.51
C VAL A 133 15.73 -13.05 -2.07
N ALA A 134 15.33 -11.82 -1.75
CA ALA A 134 16.25 -10.79 -1.27
C ALA A 134 15.52 -9.71 -0.47
N THR A 135 16.24 -9.15 0.51
CA THR A 135 15.83 -7.98 1.28
C THR A 135 16.95 -6.94 1.19
N CYS A 136 16.64 -5.69 0.87
CA CYS A 136 17.58 -4.58 1.01
C CYS A 136 17.03 -3.51 1.95
N VAL A 137 17.92 -2.88 2.70
CA VAL A 137 17.63 -1.69 3.49
C VAL A 137 18.58 -0.59 3.02
N THR A 138 18.04 0.56 2.62
CA THR A 138 18.83 1.73 2.24
C THR A 138 18.41 2.94 3.06
N ALA A 139 19.37 3.68 3.60
CA ALA A 139 19.11 4.95 4.25
C ALA A 139 19.13 6.09 3.23
N TRP A 140 18.14 6.98 3.29
CA TRP A 140 18.07 8.17 2.44
C TRP A 140 17.94 9.44 3.28
N CYS A 141 18.59 10.51 2.84
CA CYS A 141 18.52 11.82 3.47
C CYS A 141 17.36 12.64 2.87
N ARG A 142 16.46 13.09 3.74
CA ARG A 142 15.53 14.25 3.73
C ARG A 142 14.69 14.60 2.47
N CYS A 143 14.95 14.07 1.27
CA CYS A 143 14.30 14.55 0.04
C CYS A 143 13.89 13.48 -1.00
N ALA A 144 14.27 12.21 -0.91
CA ALA A 144 13.85 11.25 -1.94
C ALA A 144 13.80 9.80 -1.43
N LEU A 145 12.65 9.16 -1.64
CA LEU A 145 12.46 7.71 -1.47
C LEU A 145 12.75 7.04 -2.82
N ALA A 146 13.71 6.12 -2.88
CA ALA A 146 13.86 5.20 -4.00
C ALA A 146 14.50 3.89 -3.53
N LEU A 147 13.68 2.87 -3.26
CA LEU A 147 14.11 1.53 -2.81
C LEU A 147 14.43 0.57 -3.97
N ALA A 148 13.85 0.76 -5.15
CA ALA A 148 13.88 -0.27 -6.19
C ALA A 148 15.24 -0.46 -6.90
N TRP A 149 16.12 0.54 -6.88
CA TRP A 149 17.41 0.48 -7.61
C TRP A 149 18.51 -0.32 -6.93
N VAL A 150 18.40 -0.63 -5.64
CA VAL A 150 19.44 -1.41 -4.93
C VAL A 150 19.16 -2.91 -5.00
N LEU A 151 17.89 -3.33 -4.95
CA LEU A 151 17.52 -4.76 -4.99
C LEU A 151 17.70 -5.40 -6.35
N LEU A 152 17.26 -4.72 -7.41
CA LEU A 152 17.21 -5.31 -8.75
C LEU A 152 18.59 -5.72 -9.30
N PRO A 153 19.64 -4.90 -9.18
CA PRO A 153 21.00 -5.30 -9.55
C PRO A 153 21.53 -6.44 -8.69
N CYS A 154 21.26 -6.44 -7.37
CA CYS A 154 21.67 -7.52 -6.47
C CYS A 154 21.00 -8.86 -6.80
N MET A 155 19.81 -8.83 -7.40
CA MET A 155 19.06 -10.02 -7.84
C MET A 155 19.30 -10.38 -9.31
N ASN A 156 20.13 -9.62 -10.04
CA ASN A 156 20.30 -9.73 -11.49
C ASN A 156 18.95 -9.69 -12.26
N MET A 157 18.00 -8.89 -11.76
CA MET A 157 16.66 -8.72 -12.33
C MET A 157 16.48 -7.31 -12.89
N SER A 158 15.72 -7.18 -13.97
CA SER A 158 15.27 -5.89 -14.50
C SER A 158 13.82 -5.63 -14.12
N CYS A 159 13.40 -4.35 -14.10
CA CYS A 159 12.01 -3.97 -13.82
C CYS A 159 11.00 -4.70 -14.73
N ASP A 160 11.36 -4.98 -15.98
CA ASP A 160 10.49 -5.64 -16.96
C ASP A 160 10.19 -7.11 -16.62
N LYS A 161 11.02 -7.74 -15.79
CA LYS A 161 10.80 -9.12 -15.32
C LYS A 161 9.86 -9.19 -14.11
N LEU A 162 9.48 -8.06 -13.53
CA LEU A 162 8.53 -8.02 -12.43
C LEU A 162 7.11 -8.02 -12.96
N THR A 163 6.41 -9.13 -12.73
CA THR A 163 4.99 -9.30 -13.10
C THR A 163 4.05 -8.49 -12.21
N ARG A 164 4.43 -8.22 -10.96
CA ARG A 164 3.60 -7.53 -9.99
C ARG A 164 4.43 -6.64 -9.07
N TRP A 165 3.98 -5.40 -8.90
CA TRP A 165 4.52 -4.47 -7.94
C TRP A 165 3.53 -4.30 -6.81
N TYR A 166 3.86 -4.82 -5.63
CA TYR A 166 3.19 -4.39 -4.39
C TYR A 166 4.00 -3.28 -3.76
N HIS A 167 3.51 -2.05 -3.89
CA HIS A 167 4.00 -0.98 -3.04
C HIS A 167 3.26 -1.06 -1.71
N HIS A 168 3.89 -1.72 -0.73
CA HIS A 168 3.64 -1.48 0.69
C HIS A 168 4.66 -0.45 1.23
N PHE A 169 5.13 0.47 0.36
CA PHE A 169 5.27 1.82 0.88
C PHE A 169 3.85 2.18 1.26
N GLY A 170 3.56 2.35 2.55
CA GLY A 170 2.32 3.00 2.93
C GLY A 170 2.15 4.14 1.93
N SER A 171 0.98 4.23 1.29
CA SER A 171 0.61 5.39 0.49
C SER A 171 0.47 6.58 1.45
N ILE A 172 1.51 6.85 2.24
CA ILE A 172 1.61 7.81 3.33
C ILE A 172 1.23 9.14 2.72
N PHE A 173 1.79 9.44 1.53
CA PHE A 173 1.36 10.53 0.68
C PHE A 173 1.49 10.18 -0.80
N CYS A 174 0.47 10.55 -1.60
CA CYS A 174 0.44 10.33 -3.03
C CYS A 174 1.59 11.04 -3.78
N ALA A 175 2.10 12.15 -3.25
CA ALA A 175 3.23 12.89 -3.83
C ALA A 175 4.48 12.00 -4.00
N SER A 176 4.85 11.27 -2.96
CA SER A 176 6.00 10.36 -2.98
C SER A 176 5.81 9.20 -3.94
N VAL A 177 4.58 8.68 -4.03
CA VAL A 177 4.26 7.55 -4.90
C VAL A 177 4.33 7.95 -6.38
N GLU A 178 3.78 9.10 -6.75
CA GLU A 178 3.85 9.61 -8.11
C GLU A 178 5.28 10.00 -8.53
N TYR A 179 6.09 10.55 -7.62
CA TYR A 179 7.52 10.77 -7.86
C TYR A 179 8.25 9.47 -8.19
N ILE A 180 8.05 8.41 -7.38
CA ILE A 180 8.68 7.10 -7.60
C ILE A 180 8.22 6.54 -8.94
N ARG A 181 6.91 6.56 -9.22
CA ARG A 181 6.38 6.11 -10.50
C ARG A 181 7.09 6.79 -11.68
N TRP A 182 7.17 8.12 -11.65
CA TRP A 182 7.81 8.90 -12.71
C TRP A 182 9.29 8.53 -12.86
N LYS A 183 10.03 8.48 -11.74
CA LYS A 183 11.46 8.13 -11.72
C LYS A 183 11.74 6.73 -12.27
N HIS A 184 10.83 5.79 -12.06
CA HIS A 184 10.97 4.40 -12.47
C HIS A 184 10.31 4.08 -13.81
N ASN A 185 9.72 5.07 -14.50
CA ASN A 185 8.92 4.89 -15.72
C ASN A 185 7.88 3.74 -15.59
N ALA A 186 7.32 3.58 -14.40
CA ALA A 186 6.41 2.49 -14.10
C ALA A 186 5.01 2.82 -14.63
N SER A 187 4.40 1.88 -15.35
CA SER A 187 3.00 2.02 -15.78
C SER A 187 2.08 1.43 -14.71
N TRP A 188 1.02 2.17 -14.32
CA TRP A 188 -0.10 1.61 -13.55
C TRP A 188 -0.99 0.73 -14.44
N THR A 189 -0.40 -0.14 -15.25
CA THR A 189 -1.21 -1.07 -16.06
C THR A 189 -1.80 -2.14 -15.14
N SER A 190 -2.96 -2.65 -15.56
CA SER A 190 -3.89 -3.59 -14.89
C SER A 190 -3.31 -4.90 -14.35
N SER A 191 -2.00 -5.08 -14.36
CA SER A 191 -1.30 -6.30 -13.91
C SER A 191 -1.24 -6.42 -12.38
N PHE A 192 -1.84 -5.48 -11.65
CA PHE A 192 -1.92 -5.51 -10.19
C PHE A 192 -2.61 -6.74 -9.62
N PHE A 193 -3.34 -7.57 -10.40
CA PHE A 193 -4.06 -8.75 -9.87
C PHE A 193 -4.25 -9.91 -10.88
N LYS A 194 -3.47 -10.00 -11.97
CA LYS A 194 -3.54 -11.20 -12.83
C LYS A 194 -2.53 -12.24 -12.36
N ILE A 195 -3.00 -13.14 -11.49
CA ILE A 195 -2.63 -14.55 -11.25
C ILE A 195 -2.94 -14.87 -9.78
N ALA A 196 -4.24 -14.91 -9.43
CA ALA A 196 -4.72 -15.83 -8.38
C ALA A 196 -5.35 -17.08 -9.00
N TRP A 197 -5.61 -17.07 -10.31
CA TRP A 197 -6.40 -18.11 -10.98
C TRP A 197 -5.56 -19.19 -11.69
N LYS A 198 -4.28 -18.94 -11.97
CA LYS A 198 -3.44 -19.86 -12.78
C LYS A 198 -2.65 -20.90 -11.98
N LEU A 199 -2.61 -20.79 -10.65
CA LEU A 199 -1.90 -21.72 -9.76
C LEU A 199 -2.82 -22.82 -9.18
N TRP A 200 -4.11 -22.80 -9.51
CA TRP A 200 -5.10 -23.75 -9.01
C TRP A 200 -5.22 -25.04 -9.84
N HIS A 201 -4.42 -25.20 -10.91
CA HIS A 201 -4.37 -26.42 -11.74
C HIS A 201 -3.20 -27.37 -11.42
N CYS A 202 -2.66 -27.31 -10.19
CA CYS A 202 -1.77 -28.34 -9.66
C CYS A 202 -2.31 -28.97 -8.36
N LEU A 203 -3.65 -29.05 -8.23
CA LEU A 203 -4.33 -29.97 -7.32
C LEU A 203 -5.04 -31.05 -8.15
#